data_AF-A0A0F4GH64-F1
#
_entry.id   AF-A0A0F4GH64-F1
#
_cell.length_a   1.000
_cell.length_b   1.000
_cell.length_c   1.000
_cell.angle_alpha   90.00
_cell.angle_beta   90.00
_cell.angle_gamma   90.00
#
_symmetry.space_group_name_H-M   'P 1'
#
loop_
_entity.id
_entity.type
_entity.pdbx_description
1 polymer ?
#
loop_
_entity_poly.entity_id
_entity_poly.type
_entity_poly.pdbx_seq_one_letter_code
_entity_poly.pdbx_strand_id
1 'polypeptide(L)'
;MTKTKAFLCFVVSVLLTLISIADTQSAPSCPGAPNGTLYTNSAGTQYTIYCDSNWTGFLDIDFDTTSFDDCTRFCDRTPGCEAALWDRFSVCYAKPSAGEEFSGDGYYLALRYFAPTSTAAVTSTTTTTSETPVCFQLSWVFRQCI
;
A
#
# COMPACT_ATOMS: atom_id res chain seq x y z
N MET A 1 -16.12 -31.61 -63.30
CA MET A 1 -15.13 -30.59 -62.90
C MET A 1 -15.43 -30.23 -61.47
N THR A 2 -14.73 -30.87 -60.52
CA THR A 2 -15.12 -30.88 -59.09
C THR A 2 -13.89 -30.54 -58.27
N LYS A 3 -13.74 -29.29 -57.85
CA LYS A 3 -12.68 -28.84 -56.92
C LYS A 3 -13.23 -27.74 -56.00
N THR A 4 -14.16 -28.11 -55.12
CA THR A 4 -14.83 -27.18 -54.19
C THR A 4 -14.72 -27.63 -52.72
N LYS A 5 -13.62 -28.28 -52.33
CA LYS A 5 -13.46 -28.79 -50.95
C LYS A 5 -12.14 -28.48 -50.27
N ALA A 6 -11.19 -27.81 -50.93
CA ALA A 6 -9.86 -27.59 -50.34
C ALA A 6 -9.71 -26.23 -49.61
N PHE A 7 -10.56 -25.24 -49.91
CA PHE A 7 -10.41 -23.89 -49.33
C PHE A 7 -11.12 -23.70 -47.99
N LEU A 8 -12.09 -24.56 -47.65
CA LEU A 8 -12.93 -24.41 -46.45
C LEU A 8 -12.31 -25.01 -45.17
N CYS A 9 -11.31 -25.89 -45.26
CA CYS A 9 -10.62 -26.43 -44.07
C CYS A 9 -9.52 -25.51 -43.54
N PHE A 10 -8.88 -24.70 -44.40
CA PHE A 10 -7.71 -23.94 -43.97
C PHE A 10 -8.06 -22.75 -43.09
N VAL A 11 -9.25 -22.15 -43.28
CA VAL A 11 -9.67 -20.96 -42.52
C VAL A 11 -10.25 -21.31 -41.15
N VAL A 12 -10.72 -22.55 -40.94
CA VAL A 12 -11.31 -23.02 -39.66
C VAL A 12 -10.25 -23.56 -38.70
N SER A 13 -9.09 -24.04 -39.19
CA SER A 13 -7.97 -24.42 -38.32
C SER A 13 -7.17 -23.23 -37.79
N VAL A 14 -7.29 -22.05 -38.40
CA VAL A 14 -6.58 -20.82 -37.99
C VAL A 14 -7.39 -20.01 -36.96
N LEU A 15 -8.67 -20.34 -36.74
CA LEU A 15 -9.60 -19.56 -35.91
C LEU A 15 -9.76 -20.05 -34.45
N LEU A 16 -8.93 -21.00 -33.99
CA LEU A 16 -9.00 -21.58 -32.64
C LEU A 16 -7.76 -21.39 -31.76
N THR A 17 -6.71 -20.72 -32.25
CA THR A 17 -5.65 -20.23 -31.36
C THR A 17 -6.02 -18.83 -30.88
N LEU A 18 -6.99 -18.77 -29.96
CA LEU A 18 -7.15 -17.64 -29.05
C LEU A 18 -5.88 -17.55 -28.21
N ILE A 19 -4.84 -16.94 -28.77
CA ILE A 19 -3.65 -16.55 -28.03
C ILE A 19 -4.12 -15.42 -27.13
N SER A 20 -4.36 -15.73 -25.86
CA SER A 20 -4.39 -14.71 -24.81
C SER A 20 -3.00 -14.10 -24.75
N ILE A 21 -2.76 -13.07 -25.54
CA ILE A 21 -1.67 -12.13 -25.29
C ILE A 21 -2.07 -11.38 -24.02
N ALA A 22 -1.67 -11.95 -22.87
CA ALA A 22 -1.46 -11.13 -21.69
C ALA A 22 -0.35 -10.17 -22.11
N ASP A 23 -0.72 -8.93 -22.34
CA ASP A 23 0.24 -7.85 -22.51
C ASP A 23 1.04 -7.81 -21.20
N THR A 24 2.18 -8.50 -21.16
CA THR A 24 3.25 -8.17 -20.22
C THR A 24 3.78 -6.81 -20.67
N GLN A 25 2.95 -5.78 -20.46
CA GLN A 25 3.43 -4.43 -20.28
C GLN A 25 4.49 -4.57 -19.21
N SER A 26 5.74 -4.33 -19.60
CA SER A 26 6.87 -4.35 -18.69
C SER A 26 6.55 -3.32 -17.62
N ALA A 27 5.99 -3.75 -16.49
CA ALA A 27 5.73 -2.88 -15.37
C ALA A 27 7.06 -2.18 -15.05
N PRO A 28 7.05 -0.87 -14.75
CA PRO A 28 8.26 -0.18 -14.36
C PRO A 28 8.93 -0.99 -13.25
N SER A 29 10.18 -1.37 -13.48
CA SER A 29 10.91 -2.21 -12.54
C SER A 29 11.45 -1.32 -11.44
N CYS A 30 10.77 -1.32 -10.30
CA CYS A 30 11.31 -0.70 -9.11
C CYS A 30 12.62 -1.39 -8.67
N PRO A 31 13.52 -0.68 -7.97
CA PRO A 31 14.68 -1.27 -7.35
C PRO A 31 14.30 -2.37 -6.33
N GLY A 32 14.73 -3.60 -6.60
CA GLY A 32 14.67 -4.70 -5.63
C GLY A 32 13.32 -5.40 -5.46
N ALA A 33 12.19 -4.82 -5.88
CA ALA A 33 10.87 -5.45 -5.79
C ALA A 33 9.92 -4.95 -6.90
N PRO A 34 8.89 -5.70 -7.31
CA PRO A 34 7.88 -5.21 -8.25
C PRO A 34 7.05 -4.05 -7.71
N ASN A 35 6.47 -3.23 -8.61
CA ASN A 35 5.55 -2.16 -8.24
C ASN A 35 4.39 -2.65 -7.34
N GLY A 36 4.08 -1.91 -6.29
CA GLY A 36 2.99 -2.19 -5.35
C GLY A 36 3.25 -3.36 -4.41
N THR A 37 4.48 -3.88 -4.34
CA THR A 37 4.83 -5.01 -3.47
C THR A 37 5.70 -4.58 -2.29
N LEU A 38 5.91 -5.48 -1.33
CA LEU A 38 6.77 -5.22 -0.19
C LEU A 38 8.24 -5.29 -0.57
N TYR A 39 8.94 -4.19 -0.30
CA TYR A 39 10.39 -4.08 -0.27
C TYR A 39 10.86 -4.13 1.18
N THR A 40 11.90 -4.92 1.45
CA THR A 40 12.56 -4.95 2.77
C THR A 40 13.96 -4.40 2.61
N ASN A 41 14.28 -3.35 3.34
CA ASN A 41 15.62 -2.78 3.32
C ASN A 41 16.60 -3.62 4.15
N SER A 42 17.88 -3.29 4.06
CA SER A 42 18.95 -3.99 4.77
C SER A 42 18.89 -3.85 6.31
N ALA A 43 18.11 -2.90 6.83
CA ALA A 43 17.82 -2.76 8.26
C ALA A 43 16.63 -3.64 8.73
N GLY A 44 15.92 -4.29 7.80
CA GLY A 44 14.76 -5.11 8.08
C GLY A 44 13.43 -4.35 8.13
N THR A 45 13.43 -3.04 7.85
CA THR A 45 12.20 -2.26 7.74
C THR A 45 11.50 -2.60 6.42
N GLN A 46 10.17 -2.77 6.47
CA GLN A 46 9.34 -3.06 5.31
C GLN A 46 8.66 -1.79 4.78
N TYR A 47 8.60 -1.70 3.46
CA TYR A 47 7.95 -0.62 2.72
C TYR A 47 7.12 -1.23 1.59
N THR A 48 5.97 -0.64 1.27
CA THR A 48 5.33 -0.85 -0.03
C THR A 48 6.01 0.07 -1.04
N ILE A 49 6.50 -0.50 -2.14
CA ILE A 49 7.22 0.25 -3.16
C ILE A 49 6.29 0.66 -4.30
N TYR A 50 6.44 1.88 -4.81
CA TYR A 50 5.73 2.42 -5.96
C TYR A 50 6.72 3.00 -6.97
N CYS A 51 6.65 2.54 -8.20
CA CYS A 51 7.54 2.96 -9.28
C CYS A 51 6.93 4.14 -10.02
N ASP A 52 7.81 5.03 -10.49
CA ASP A 52 7.46 6.28 -11.15
C ASP A 52 6.40 7.08 -10.38
N SER A 53 6.50 7.06 -9.04
CA SER A 53 5.55 7.69 -8.13
C SER A 53 6.28 8.64 -7.19
N ASN A 54 5.68 9.81 -6.97
CA ASN A 54 6.17 10.84 -6.07
C ASN A 54 5.01 11.41 -5.28
N TRP A 55 5.20 11.55 -3.97
CA TRP A 55 4.23 12.21 -3.10
C TRP A 55 4.72 13.61 -2.76
N THR A 56 3.82 14.58 -2.72
CA THR A 56 4.19 15.96 -2.33
C THR A 56 4.67 16.04 -0.87
N GLY A 57 5.36 17.14 -0.53
CA GLY A 57 5.93 17.36 0.81
C GLY A 57 7.27 16.66 1.04
N PHE A 58 8.04 17.14 2.01
CA PHE A 58 9.27 16.51 2.50
C PHE A 58 9.57 17.01 3.92
N LEU A 59 10.29 16.18 4.69
CA LEU A 59 10.81 16.48 6.02
C LEU A 59 12.29 16.84 5.93
N ASP A 60 13.04 16.09 5.13
CA ASP A 60 14.49 16.26 4.97
C ASP A 60 14.95 15.70 3.61
N ILE A 61 16.14 16.12 3.17
CA ILE A 61 16.72 15.75 1.87
C ILE A 61 18.18 15.33 2.07
N ASP A 62 18.54 14.17 1.53
CA ASP A 62 19.91 13.67 1.51
C ASP A 62 20.41 13.57 0.06
N PHE A 63 21.55 14.19 -0.21
CA PHE A 63 22.19 14.24 -1.53
C PHE A 63 23.32 13.21 -1.69
N ASP A 64 23.70 12.53 -0.61
CA ASP A 64 24.83 11.59 -0.57
C ASP A 64 24.37 10.13 -0.66
N THR A 65 23.06 9.86 -0.76
CA THR A 65 22.53 8.49 -0.89
C THR A 65 22.94 7.87 -2.22
N THR A 66 23.54 6.67 -2.19
CA THR A 66 24.02 5.99 -3.39
C THR A 66 23.08 4.90 -3.91
N SER A 67 22.02 4.59 -3.16
CA SER A 67 21.10 3.50 -3.47
C SER A 67 19.71 3.74 -2.90
N PHE A 68 18.73 3.03 -3.44
CA PHE A 68 17.37 2.98 -2.90
C PHE A 68 17.36 2.48 -1.43
N ASP A 69 18.19 1.49 -1.11
CA ASP A 69 18.33 0.97 0.25
C ASP A 69 18.80 2.05 1.22
N ASP A 70 19.84 2.81 0.86
CA ASP A 70 20.33 3.93 1.66
C ASP A 70 19.24 4.98 1.88
N CYS A 71 18.43 5.27 0.85
CA CYS A 71 17.34 6.24 0.98
C CYS A 71 16.24 5.78 1.95
N THR A 72 15.85 4.50 1.92
CA THR A 72 14.90 3.98 2.92
C THR A 72 15.50 3.98 4.33
N ARG A 73 16.80 3.74 4.47
CA ARG A 73 17.51 3.82 5.77
C ARG A 73 17.68 5.26 6.27
N PHE A 74 17.79 6.23 5.37
CA PHE A 74 17.71 7.63 5.72
C PHE A 74 16.34 7.94 6.33
N CYS A 75 15.26 7.53 5.66
CA CYS A 75 13.91 7.64 6.21
C CYS A 75 13.74 6.92 7.55
N ASP A 76 14.36 5.76 7.75
CA ASP A 76 14.33 5.06 9.04
C ASP A 76 14.84 5.91 10.21
N ARG A 77 15.84 6.76 9.94
CA ARG A 77 16.52 7.61 10.93
C ARG A 77 15.89 8.99 11.05
N THR A 78 15.11 9.42 10.06
CA THR A 78 14.46 10.73 10.04
C THR A 78 13.16 10.68 10.86
N PRO A 79 13.06 11.43 11.98
CA PRO A 79 11.86 11.44 12.80
C PRO A 79 10.62 11.88 12.01
N GLY A 80 9.54 11.11 12.13
CA GLY A 80 8.28 11.36 11.42
C GLY A 80 8.27 10.93 9.94
N CYS A 81 9.36 10.36 9.43
CA CYS A 81 9.38 9.84 8.07
C CYS A 81 8.56 8.55 7.96
N GLU A 82 7.60 8.59 7.05
CA GLU A 82 6.74 7.46 6.70
C GLU A 82 6.83 7.12 5.22
N ALA A 83 7.49 7.94 4.39
CA ALA A 83 7.80 7.60 3.01
C ALA A 83 9.20 8.07 2.60
N ALA A 84 9.92 7.26 1.85
CA ALA A 84 11.20 7.60 1.23
C ALA A 84 11.00 7.73 -0.28
N LEU A 85 11.45 8.82 -0.88
CA LEU A 85 11.50 8.95 -2.33
C LEU A 85 12.96 9.00 -2.77
N TRP A 86 13.37 8.06 -3.62
CA TRP A 86 14.66 8.10 -4.29
C TRP A 86 14.44 8.45 -5.75
N ASP A 87 15.08 9.52 -6.23
CA ASP A 87 14.95 9.95 -7.62
C ASP A 87 16.09 9.44 -8.50
N ARG A 88 15.92 9.61 -9.83
CA ARG A 88 16.92 9.25 -10.84
C ARG A 88 18.26 9.98 -10.72
N PHE A 89 18.32 11.06 -9.94
CA PHE A 89 19.56 11.80 -9.67
C PHE A 89 20.24 11.33 -8.37
N SER A 90 19.74 10.23 -7.79
CA SER A 90 20.21 9.67 -6.53
C SER A 90 19.99 10.58 -5.33
N VAL A 91 19.03 11.50 -5.40
CA VAL A 91 18.62 12.33 -4.27
C VAL A 91 17.53 11.60 -3.50
N CYS A 92 17.68 11.55 -2.18
CA CYS A 92 16.69 10.98 -1.28
C CYS A 92 15.89 12.09 -0.60
N TYR A 93 14.56 11.93 -0.61
CA TYR A 93 13.65 12.79 0.10
C TYR A 93 12.93 11.97 1.17
N ALA A 94 13.17 12.29 2.44
CA ALA A 94 12.36 11.79 3.53
C ALA A 94 11.04 12.57 3.55
N LYS A 95 9.91 11.86 3.61
CA LYS A 95 8.57 12.44 3.50
C LYS A 95 7.67 11.96 4.64
N PRO A 96 6.68 12.78 5.05
CA PRO A 96 5.60 12.30 5.89
C PRO A 96 4.67 11.37 5.08
N SER A 97 3.73 10.67 5.73
CA SER A 97 2.75 9.80 5.05
C SER A 97 1.64 10.56 4.34
N ALA A 98 1.51 11.86 4.58
CA ALA A 98 0.52 12.72 3.94
C ALA A 98 1.15 13.44 2.75
N GLY A 99 0.76 13.04 1.54
CA GLY A 99 1.10 13.73 0.30
C GLY A 99 0.11 13.37 -0.81
N GLU A 100 -0.04 14.27 -1.77
CA GLU A 100 -0.75 13.96 -3.01
C GLU A 100 0.19 13.17 -3.93
N GLU A 101 -0.29 12.02 -4.41
CA GLU A 101 0.44 11.19 -5.36
C GLU A 101 0.40 11.79 -6.76
N PHE A 102 1.55 11.87 -7.40
CA PHE A 102 1.68 12.11 -8.83
C PHE A 102 2.74 11.20 -9.43
N SER A 103 2.51 10.80 -10.68
CA SER A 103 3.46 9.96 -11.40
C SER A 103 4.54 10.80 -12.07
N GLY A 104 5.76 10.27 -12.12
CA GLY A 104 6.85 10.85 -12.89
C GLY A 104 8.02 9.88 -13.06
N ASP A 105 8.67 9.97 -14.22
CA ASP A 105 9.71 9.02 -14.60
C ASP A 105 10.95 9.08 -13.68
N GLY A 106 11.34 7.90 -13.19
CA GLY A 106 12.53 7.74 -12.37
C GLY A 106 12.36 8.21 -10.93
N TYR A 107 11.13 8.16 -10.42
CA TYR A 107 10.82 8.37 -9.00
C TYR A 107 10.44 7.03 -8.35
N TYR A 108 11.14 6.64 -7.29
CA TYR A 108 10.87 5.39 -6.57
C TYR A 108 10.44 5.72 -5.14
N LEU A 109 9.16 5.54 -4.86
CA LEU A 109 8.58 5.81 -3.56
C LEU A 109 8.51 4.52 -2.73
N ALA A 110 8.98 4.57 -1.50
CA ALA A 110 8.83 3.52 -0.51
C ALA A 110 7.95 4.05 0.63
N LEU A 111 6.71 3.60 0.71
CA LEU A 111 5.78 3.91 1.80
C LEU A 111 5.96 2.91 2.93
N ARG A 112 6.22 3.37 4.15
CA ARG A 112 6.49 2.50 5.30
C ARG A 112 5.30 1.59 5.57
N TYR A 113 5.55 0.29 5.62
CA TYR A 113 4.51 -0.69 5.88
C TYR A 113 4.35 -0.89 7.39
N PHE A 114 3.21 -0.47 7.91
CA PHE A 114 2.77 -0.85 9.24
C PHE A 114 1.89 -2.07 9.09
N ALA A 115 2.36 -3.22 9.58
CA ALA A 115 1.52 -4.41 9.66
C ALA A 115 0.21 -4.03 10.35
N PRO A 116 -0.96 -4.42 9.82
CA PRO A 116 -2.20 -4.17 10.53
C PRO A 116 -2.06 -4.84 11.89
N THR A 117 -2.06 -4.03 12.95
CA THR A 117 -2.17 -4.55 14.31
C THR A 117 -3.40 -5.42 14.28
N SER A 118 -3.25 -6.73 14.50
CA SER A 118 -4.38 -7.62 14.70
C SER A 118 -5.11 -7.12 15.93
N THR A 119 -6.06 -6.22 15.74
CA THR A 119 -7.03 -5.81 16.74
C THR A 119 -7.82 -7.07 17.02
N ALA A 120 -7.39 -7.85 18.01
CA ALA A 120 -8.22 -8.89 18.57
C ALA A 120 -9.54 -8.21 18.96
N ALA A 121 -10.60 -8.52 18.23
CA ALA A 121 -11.92 -8.01 18.52
C ALA A 121 -12.26 -8.48 19.93
N VAL A 122 -12.16 -7.58 20.91
CA VAL A 122 -12.74 -7.81 22.23
C VAL A 122 -14.24 -7.86 21.99
N THR A 123 -14.77 -9.08 21.90
CA THR A 123 -16.21 -9.34 21.90
C THR A 123 -16.75 -8.90 23.25
N SER A 124 -17.15 -7.64 23.33
CA SER A 124 -17.94 -7.12 24.44
C SER A 124 -19.34 -7.71 24.35
N THR A 125 -19.57 -8.84 25.01
CA THR A 125 -20.90 -9.42 25.20
C THR A 125 -21.66 -8.53 26.18
N THR A 126 -22.40 -7.55 25.67
CA THR A 126 -23.37 -6.76 26.44
C THR A 126 -24.60 -7.64 26.67
N THR A 127 -24.68 -8.30 27.83
CA THR A 127 -25.89 -8.99 28.27
C THR A 127 -26.91 -7.95 28.72
N THR A 128 -27.81 -7.56 27.81
CA THR A 128 -28.98 -6.75 28.12
C THR A 128 -30.06 -7.65 28.73
N THR A 129 -30.14 -7.72 30.06
CA THR A 129 -31.33 -8.25 30.74
C THR A 129 -32.22 -7.09 31.15
N SER A 130 -33.31 -6.95 30.41
CA SER A 130 -34.46 -6.12 30.74
C SER A 130 -35.22 -6.76 31.90
N GLU A 131 -35.27 -6.10 33.06
CA GLU A 131 -36.31 -6.36 34.07
C GLU A 131 -36.47 -5.17 35.04
N THR A 132 -37.63 -4.51 34.92
CA THR A 132 -38.45 -3.69 35.85
C THR A 132 -37.82 -2.86 36.99
N PRO A 133 -38.27 -1.59 37.18
CA PRO A 133 -37.86 -0.74 38.29
C PRO A 133 -38.60 -1.09 39.59
N VAL A 134 -37.86 -1.45 40.64
CA VAL A 134 -38.38 -1.47 42.02
C VAL A 134 -37.89 -0.24 42.77
N CYS A 135 -38.83 0.66 43.07
CA CYS A 135 -38.66 1.74 44.04
C CYS A 135 -38.35 1.13 45.41
N PHE A 136 -37.13 1.36 45.93
CA PHE A 136 -36.85 1.17 47.35
C PHE A 136 -36.87 2.51 48.07
N GLN A 137 -37.85 2.61 48.95
CA GLN A 137 -38.08 3.69 49.90
C GLN A 137 -37.12 3.58 51.10
N LEU A 138 -36.82 4.76 51.66
CA LEU A 138 -36.46 5.05 53.06
C LEU A 138 -35.09 4.58 53.56
N SER A 139 -34.11 5.50 53.58
CA SER A 139 -33.72 6.18 54.83
C SER A 139 -32.74 7.35 54.58
N TRP A 140 -33.22 8.56 54.88
CA TRP A 140 -32.51 9.76 55.35
C TRP A 140 -31.11 10.09 54.76
N VAL A 141 -31.06 11.10 53.88
CA VAL A 141 -30.37 12.40 54.07
C VAL A 141 -30.40 13.19 52.73
N PHE A 142 -30.71 14.49 52.82
CA PHE A 142 -30.66 15.54 51.78
C PHE A 142 -29.37 15.44 50.91
N ARG A 143 -29.29 15.82 49.63
CA ARG A 143 -29.68 17.11 49.00
C ARG A 143 -29.29 17.08 47.48
N GLN A 144 -30.14 17.70 46.66
CA GLN A 144 -29.93 18.38 45.35
C GLN A 144 -28.62 18.14 44.53
N CYS A 145 -28.80 17.74 43.26
CA CYS A 145 -27.92 18.12 42.16
C CYS A 145 -28.67 19.12 41.26
N ILE A 146 -27.99 20.23 40.95
CA ILE A 146 -28.32 21.19 39.88
C ILE A 146 -28.23 20.50 38.52
#